data_AF-A0A178X6P8-F1
#
_entry.id   AF-A0A178X6P8-F1
#
_cell.length_a   1.000
_cell.length_b   1.000
_cell.length_c   1.000
_cell.angle_alpha   90.00
_cell.angle_beta   90.00
_cell.angle_gamma   90.00
#
_symmetry.space_group_name_H-M   'P 1'
#
loop_
_entity.id
_entity.type
_entity.pdbx_description
1 polymer ?
#
loop_
_entity_poly.entity_id
_entity_poly.type
_entity_poly.pdbx_seq_one_letter_code
_entity_poly.pdbx_strand_id
1 'polypeptide(L)'
;MNASPEAVIYLNVAYIHPVIGNMWHRAEFLAVPLPGQFLAMLCGKTATATFEDYHERGKRAPLVECPHCNVEYRRARGIPILPEHPGLAKLTRQQQPPLKRRS
;
A
#
# COMPACT_ATOMS: atom_id res chain seq x y z
N MET A 1 12.77 7.51 -43.49
CA MET A 1 12.70 7.91 -42.08
C MET A 1 13.30 6.77 -41.28
N ASN A 2 14.47 6.95 -40.67
CA ASN A 2 15.06 5.91 -39.83
C ASN A 2 14.42 6.03 -38.45
N ALA A 3 13.58 5.06 -38.07
CA ALA A 3 13.06 4.99 -36.71
C ALA A 3 14.24 4.78 -35.76
N SER A 4 14.40 5.68 -34.78
CA SER A 4 15.31 5.44 -33.67
C SER A 4 14.88 4.15 -32.94
N PRO A 5 15.82 3.29 -32.51
CA PRO A 5 15.47 2.05 -31.82
C PRO A 5 14.67 2.36 -30.55
N GLU A 6 13.54 1.68 -30.38
CA GLU A 6 12.74 1.77 -29.16
C GLU A 6 13.26 0.78 -28.11
N ALA A 7 13.35 1.23 -26.86
CA ALA A 7 13.65 0.38 -25.73
C ALA A 7 12.36 0.06 -24.96
N VAL A 8 12.08 -1.23 -24.77
CA VAL A 8 10.94 -1.70 -23.98
C VAL A 8 11.40 -2.03 -22.56
N ILE A 9 10.74 -1.43 -21.57
CA ILE A 9 11.01 -1.67 -20.14
C ILE A 9 9.81 -2.42 -19.55
N TYR A 10 10.05 -3.62 -19.03
CA TYR A 10 9.04 -4.39 -18.32
C TYR A 10 9.06 -4.02 -16.83
N LEU A 11 7.94 -3.50 -16.33
CA LEU A 11 7.75 -3.17 -14.92
C LEU A 11 6.61 -4.00 -14.34
N ASN A 12 6.84 -4.61 -13.19
CA ASN A 12 5.76 -5.24 -12.42
C ASN A 12 5.27 -4.26 -11.35
N VAL A 13 4.15 -3.62 -11.64
CA VAL A 13 3.54 -2.58 -10.79
C VAL A 13 3.10 -3.11 -9.41
N ALA A 14 2.97 -4.42 -9.24
CA ALA A 14 2.66 -5.02 -7.93
C ALA A 14 3.79 -4.86 -6.90
N TYR A 15 5.00 -4.50 -7.33
CA TYR A 15 6.15 -4.21 -6.47
C TYR A 15 6.33 -2.72 -6.14
N ILE A 16 5.44 -1.85 -6.64
CA ILE A 16 5.45 -0.43 -6.28
C ILE A 16 4.75 -0.28 -4.92
N HIS A 17 5.51 0.13 -3.91
CA HIS A 17 5.01 0.31 -2.54
C HIS A 17 5.12 1.77 -2.10
N PRO A 18 4.00 2.52 -2.05
CA PRO A 18 4.00 3.89 -1.55
C PRO A 18 4.46 3.96 -0.10
N VAL A 19 5.26 4.98 0.22
CA VAL A 19 5.76 5.20 1.57
C VAL A 19 4.96 6.32 2.23
N ILE A 20 4.25 6.03 3.32
CA ILE A 20 3.48 7.04 4.08
C ILE A 20 3.78 6.87 5.57
N GLY A 21 4.37 7.90 6.18
CA GLY A 21 4.71 7.91 7.61
C GLY A 21 5.70 6.79 7.98
N ASN A 22 6.78 6.67 7.22
CA ASN A 22 7.84 5.66 7.40
C ASN A 22 7.35 4.20 7.36
N MET A 23 6.28 3.93 6.62
CA MET A 23 5.77 2.58 6.38
C MET A 23 5.53 2.34 4.89
N TRP A 24 5.78 1.12 4.44
CA TRP A 24 5.35 0.64 3.12
C TRP A 24 3.86 0.33 3.14
N HIS A 25 3.13 0.95 2.22
CA HIS A 25 1.73 0.65 1.96
C HIS A 25 1.59 -0.12 0.66
N ARG A 26 0.46 -0.80 0.51
CA ARG A 26 0.08 -1.46 -0.74
C ARG A 26 -1.10 -0.71 -1.34
N ALA A 27 -1.11 -0.65 -2.66
CA ALA A 27 -2.22 -0.19 -3.47
C ALA A 27 -2.34 -1.11 -4.68
N GLU A 28 -3.50 -1.12 -5.31
CA GLU A 28 -3.72 -1.84 -6.57
C GLU A 28 -3.46 -0.90 -7.73
N PHE A 29 -2.30 -1.07 -8.35
CA PHE A 29 -1.90 -0.28 -9.51
C PHE A 29 -2.10 -1.04 -10.80
N LEU A 30 -2.71 -0.38 -11.79
CA LEU A 30 -2.80 -0.87 -13.17
C LEU A 30 -1.62 -0.37 -14.03
N ALA A 31 -0.97 0.72 -13.60
CA ALA A 31 0.17 1.35 -14.25
C ALA A 31 1.03 2.05 -13.21
N VAL A 32 2.23 2.47 -13.59
CA VAL A 32 3.09 3.32 -12.74
C VAL A 32 2.35 4.63 -12.46
N PRO A 33 2.18 5.04 -11.19
CA PRO A 33 1.52 6.30 -10.86
C PRO A 33 2.29 7.51 -11.39
N LEU A 34 1.57 8.57 -11.74
CA LEU A 34 2.18 9.85 -12.11
C LEU A 34 2.47 10.69 -10.86
N PRO A 35 3.52 11.54 -10.86
CA PRO A 35 3.69 12.55 -9.83
C PRO A 35 2.45 13.44 -9.72
N GLY A 36 1.99 13.71 -8.50
CA GLY A 36 0.76 14.48 -8.26
C GLY A 36 -0.53 13.66 -8.33
N GLN A 37 -0.50 12.40 -8.76
CA GLN A 37 -1.68 11.54 -8.77
C GLN A 37 -2.13 11.19 -7.35
N PHE A 38 -3.43 11.25 -7.09
CA PHE A 38 -4.02 10.80 -5.83
C PHE A 38 -4.07 9.27 -5.77
N LEU A 39 -3.54 8.70 -4.69
CA LEU A 39 -3.44 7.26 -4.46
C LEU A 39 -4.32 6.84 -3.29
N ALA A 40 -5.01 5.71 -3.44
CA ALA A 40 -5.70 5.01 -2.37
C ALA A 40 -4.96 3.71 -2.02
N MET A 41 -4.62 3.55 -0.75
CA MET A 41 -3.97 2.34 -0.22
C MET A 41 -5.02 1.32 0.21
N LEU A 42 -4.65 0.04 0.25
CA LEU A 42 -5.51 -1.04 0.74
C LEU A 42 -5.94 -0.83 2.21
N CYS A 43 -5.12 -0.13 3.01
CA CYS A 43 -5.48 0.22 4.39
C CYS A 43 -6.45 1.40 4.53
N GLY A 44 -6.96 1.94 3.42
CA GLY A 44 -7.86 3.11 3.39
C GLY A 44 -7.16 4.47 3.51
N LYS A 45 -5.83 4.50 3.73
CA LYS A 45 -5.07 5.76 3.65
C LYS A 45 -5.03 6.27 2.23
N THR A 46 -4.99 7.58 2.11
CA THR A 46 -4.79 8.26 0.83
C THR A 46 -3.60 9.20 0.90
N ALA A 47 -2.95 9.41 -0.24
CA ALA A 47 -1.82 10.34 -0.38
C ALA A 47 -1.63 10.74 -1.84
N THR A 48 -0.99 11.89 -2.05
CA THR A 48 -0.53 12.31 -3.38
C THR A 48 0.82 11.67 -3.68
N ALA A 49 1.00 11.15 -4.89
CA ALA A 49 2.24 10.53 -5.34
C ALA A 49 3.37 11.57 -5.47
N THR A 50 4.51 11.28 -4.84
CA THR A 50 5.77 11.99 -5.02
C THR A 50 6.90 10.98 -5.22
N PHE A 51 7.94 11.39 -5.93
CA PHE A 51 9.10 10.54 -6.22
C PHE A 51 10.36 11.22 -5.70
N GLU A 52 11.22 10.42 -5.08
CA GLU A 52 12.52 10.86 -4.56
C GLU A 52 13.61 9.94 -5.11
N ASP A 53 14.84 10.44 -5.14
CA ASP A 53 16.00 9.65 -5.53
C ASP A 53 16.26 8.52 -4.54
N TYR A 54 16.66 7.34 -5.03
CA TYR A 54 16.91 6.17 -4.19
C TYR A 54 18.04 6.39 -3.17
N HIS A 55 19.04 7.24 -3.47
CA HIS A 55 20.11 7.57 -2.53
C HIS A 55 19.58 8.29 -1.27
N GLU A 56 18.46 9.02 -1.38
CA GLU A 56 17.82 9.64 -0.21
C GLU A 56 17.17 8.62 0.74
N ARG A 57 16.81 7.43 0.22
CA ARG A 57 16.25 6.34 1.03
C ARG A 57 17.23 5.83 2.07
N GLY A 58 18.53 5.76 1.76
CA GLY A 58 19.57 5.27 2.66
C GLY A 58 19.75 6.11 3.92
N LYS A 59 19.29 7.36 3.90
CA LYS A 59 19.34 8.29 5.04
C LYS A 59 18.18 8.11 6.02
N ARG A 60 17.18 7.27 5.69
CA ARG A 60 15.95 7.08 6.47
C ARG A 60 15.94 5.73 7.18
N ALA A 61 15.22 5.66 8.30
CA ALA A 61 15.04 4.43 9.07
C ALA A 61 14.53 3.25 8.19
N PRO A 62 14.77 1.99 8.56
CA PRO A 62 14.14 0.84 7.91
C PRO A 62 12.63 1.03 7.82
N LEU A 63 12.06 0.68 6.66
CA LEU A 63 10.62 0.77 6.43
C LEU A 63 10.01 -0.57 6.83
N VAL A 64 8.93 -0.49 7.61
CA VAL A 64 8.11 -1.65 7.95
C VAL A 64 6.86 -1.65 7.08
N GLU A 65 6.37 -2.83 6.74
CA GLU A 65 5.11 -2.94 6.00
C GLU A 65 3.93 -2.54 6.89
N CYS A 66 2.98 -1.80 6.32
CA CYS A 66 1.72 -1.50 6.97
C CYS A 66 0.97 -2.80 7.27
N PRO A 67 0.72 -3.13 8.53
CA PRO A 67 0.14 -4.42 8.89
C PRO A 67 -1.30 -4.56 8.39
N HIS A 68 -2.04 -3.46 8.23
CA HIS A 68 -3.38 -3.50 7.65
C HIS A 68 -3.37 -3.73 6.14
N CYS A 69 -2.41 -3.13 5.41
CA CYS A 69 -2.24 -3.45 3.98
C CYS A 69 -1.90 -4.93 3.78
N ASN A 70 -1.09 -5.51 4.69
CA ASN A 70 -0.76 -6.94 4.64
C ASN A 70 -2.00 -7.82 4.82
N VAL A 71 -2.88 -7.48 5.78
CA VAL A 71 -4.15 -8.20 5.98
C VAL A 71 -5.03 -8.16 4.73
N GLU A 72 -5.29 -6.98 4.17
CA GLU A 72 -6.15 -6.86 3.00
C GLU A 72 -5.56 -7.57 1.78
N TYR A 73 -4.24 -7.47 1.59
CA TYR A 73 -3.54 -8.20 0.55
C TYR A 73 -3.66 -9.72 0.71
N ARG A 74 -3.51 -10.25 1.94
CA ARG A 74 -3.66 -11.68 2.22
C ARG A 74 -5.09 -12.14 1.98
N ARG A 75 -6.10 -11.37 2.42
CA ARG A 75 -7.52 -11.65 2.17
C ARG A 75 -7.83 -11.76 0.69
N ALA A 76 -7.39 -10.77 -0.10
CA ALA A 76 -7.61 -10.74 -1.54
C ALA A 76 -6.99 -11.95 -2.27
N ARG A 77 -5.99 -12.60 -1.68
CA ARG A 77 -5.26 -13.75 -2.26
C ARG A 77 -5.56 -15.08 -1.58
N GLY A 78 -6.50 -15.13 -0.64
CA GLY A 78 -6.80 -16.35 0.12
C GLY A 78 -5.62 -16.87 0.96
N ILE A 79 -4.67 -16.00 1.31
CA ILE A 79 -3.51 -16.38 2.12
C ILE A 79 -3.94 -16.37 3.60
N PRO A 80 -3.63 -17.44 4.38
CA PRO A 80 -3.95 -17.47 5.80
C PRO A 80 -3.37 -16.28 6.58
N ILE A 81 -4.15 -15.79 7.54
CA ILE A 81 -3.79 -14.71 8.46
C ILE A 81 -3.87 -15.28 9.86
N LEU A 82 -2.76 -15.24 10.59
CA LEU A 82 -2.72 -15.69 11.97
C LEU A 82 -3.56 -14.74 12.86
N PRO A 83 -4.30 -15.25 13.86
CA PRO A 83 -5.13 -14.41 14.74
C PRO A 83 -4.37 -13.27 15.44
N GLU A 84 -3.09 -13.47 15.76
CA GLU A 84 -2.18 -12.52 16.40
C GLU A 84 -1.61 -11.47 15.42
N HIS A 85 -1.99 -11.51 14.14
CA HIS A 85 -1.43 -10.61 13.15
C HIS A 85 -1.77 -9.14 13.50
N PRO A 86 -0.77 -8.24 13.58
CA PRO A 86 -0.96 -6.87 14.09
C PRO A 86 -1.97 -6.04 13.28
N GLY A 87 -2.22 -6.41 12.03
CA GLY A 87 -3.21 -5.76 11.16
C GLY A 87 -4.65 -6.04 11.55
N LEU A 88 -4.92 -7.09 12.34
CA LEU A 88 -6.27 -7.46 12.78
C LEU A 88 -6.74 -6.61 13.97
N ALA A 89 -5.83 -6.04 14.76
CA ALA A 89 -6.14 -5.32 16.00
C ALA A 89 -6.96 -4.02 15.84
N LYS A 90 -7.06 -3.45 14.63
CA LYS A 90 -7.86 -2.23 14.36
C LYS A 90 -9.25 -2.50 13.77
N LEU A 91 -9.52 -3.69 13.22
CA LEU A 91 -10.83 -4.01 12.63
C LEU A 91 -11.93 -4.14 13.69
N THR A 92 -11.56 -4.52 14.91
CA THR A 92 -12.49 -4.72 16.03
C THR A 92 -13.16 -3.43 16.51
N ARG A 93 -12.60 -2.23 16.24
CA ARG A 93 -13.16 -0.96 16.72
C ARG A 93 -14.06 -0.23 15.70
N GLN A 94 -13.93 -0.53 14.41
CA GLN A 94 -14.73 0.13 13.35
C GLN A 94 -15.92 -0.71 12.87
N GLN A 95 -16.06 -1.97 13.31
CA GLN A 95 -17.18 -2.86 12.93
C GLN A 95 -18.10 -3.30 14.09
N GLN A 96 -17.95 -2.77 15.31
CA GLN A 96 -18.95 -3.01 16.34
C GLN A 96 -20.21 -2.18 16.03
N PRO A 97 -21.37 -2.80 15.75
CA PRO A 97 -22.62 -2.07 15.72
C PRO A 97 -22.83 -1.45 17.12
N PRO A 98 -23.45 -0.25 17.22
CA PRO A 98 -23.75 0.32 18.53
C PRO A 98 -24.54 -0.70 19.34
N LEU A 99 -24.03 -1.03 20.52
CA LEU A 99 -24.75 -1.86 21.50
C LEU A 99 -26.14 -1.24 21.66
N LYS A 100 -27.18 -1.95 21.20
CA LYS A 100 -28.57 -1.54 21.41
C LYS A 100 -28.76 -1.35 22.92
N ARG A 101 -28.93 -0.10 23.36
CA ARG A 101 -29.36 0.21 24.72
C ARG A 101 -30.72 -0.45 24.91
N ARG A 102 -30.79 -1.44 25.80
CA ARG A 102 -32.07 -1.92 26.32
C ARG A 102 -32.62 -0.81 27.21
N SER A 103 -33.73 -0.21 26.76
CA SER A 103 -34.65 0.57 27.59
C SER A 103 -35.76 -0.35 28.02
#